data_AF-A0A6L4A981-F1
#
_entry.id   AF-A0A6L4A981-F1
#
_cell.length_a   1.000
_cell.length_b   1.000
_cell.length_c   1.000
_cell.angle_alpha   90.00
_cell.angle_beta   90.00
_cell.angle_gamma   90.00
#
_symmetry.space_group_name_H-M   'P 1'
#
loop_
_entity.id
_entity.type
_entity.pdbx_description
1 polymer ?
#
loop_
_entity_poly.entity_id
_entity_poly.type
_entity_poly.pdbx_seq_one_letter_code
_entity_poly.pdbx_strand_id
1 'polypeptide(L)' 'MLYDLQKTRILAGQRTTTTSTTNKVSIKGTREELIAQIAALDEAYEAGNLDEEEYETQRQALKDALRRHFK' A
#
# COMPACT_ATOMS: atom_id res chain seq x y z
N MET A 1 -0.17 -3.90 47.71
CA MET A 1 -0.19 -4.07 46.25
C MET A 1 -1.25 -3.14 45.68
N LEU A 2 -0.88 -1.91 45.34
CA LEU A 2 -1.76 -0.92 44.73
C LEU A 2 -1.06 -0.45 43.46
N TYR A 3 -1.57 -0.87 42.31
CA TYR A 3 -1.04 -0.51 40.99
C TYR A 3 -1.34 0.95 40.73
N ASP A 4 -0.32 1.80 40.76
CA ASP A 4 -0.43 3.18 40.30
C ASP A 4 -0.18 3.20 38.79
N LEU A 5 -1.27 3.25 38.02
CA LEU A 5 -1.27 3.32 36.56
C LEU A 5 -1.13 4.80 36.15
N GLN A 6 0.05 5.37 36.36
CA GLN A 6 0.37 6.74 35.97
C GLN A 6 0.60 6.79 34.45
N LYS A 7 -0.45 7.23 33.76
CA LYS A 7 -0.54 7.51 32.33
C LYS A 7 0.59 8.41 31.83
N THR A 8 1.67 7.82 31.31
CA THR A 8 2.65 8.54 30.50
C THR A 8 2.11 8.71 29.08
N ARG A 9 1.50 9.88 28.88
CA ARG A 9 1.10 10.45 27.61
C ARG A 9 2.35 10.68 26.75
N ILE A 10 2.74 9.71 25.91
CA ILE A 10 3.72 9.93 24.85
C ILE A 10 2.99 10.59 23.67
N LEU A 11 2.97 11.92 23.67
CA LEU A 11 2.90 12.71 22.44
C LEU A 11 4.34 12.95 21.98
N ALA A 12 4.86 12.10 21.10
CA ALA A 12 5.97 12.43 20.22
C ALA A 12 6.11 11.35 19.15
N GLY A 13 5.69 11.69 17.93
CA GLY A 13 6.37 11.32 16.69
C GLY A 13 6.67 9.84 16.46
N GLN A 14 5.69 9.10 15.94
CA GLN A 14 5.89 8.27 14.76
C GLN A 14 4.51 7.82 14.27
N ARG A 15 4.12 8.33 13.09
CA ARG A 15 2.98 7.77 12.35
C ARG A 15 3.29 6.30 12.14
N THR A 16 2.50 5.47 12.81
CA THR A 16 2.46 4.03 12.65
C THR A 16 2.26 3.70 11.18
N THR A 17 3.27 3.09 10.59
CA THR A 17 3.10 2.09 9.54
C THR A 17 2.09 1.05 10.01
N THR A 18 1.26 0.55 9.07
CA THR A 18 0.29 -0.57 9.21
C THR A 18 -0.92 -0.24 10.09
N THR A 19 -2.19 -0.48 9.75
CA THR A 19 -2.87 -1.34 8.77
C THR A 19 -4.36 -0.95 8.85
N SER A 20 -5.08 -0.79 7.73
CA SER A 20 -6.45 -1.31 7.55
C SER A 20 -7.20 -0.65 6.38
N THR A 21 -7.41 -1.47 5.36
CA THR A 21 -8.72 -1.71 4.77
C THR A 21 -9.45 -0.52 4.19
N THR A 22 -9.10 -0.18 2.96
CA THR A 22 -10.08 -0.27 1.88
C THR A 22 -9.31 -0.73 0.65
N ASN A 23 -9.48 -2.00 0.24
CA ASN A 23 -9.08 -2.49 -1.09
C ASN A 23 -9.97 -1.86 -2.18
N LYS A 24 -10.12 -0.54 -2.15
CA LYS A 24 -10.35 0.27 -3.33
C LYS A 24 -8.98 0.79 -3.66
N VAL A 25 -8.31 0.16 -4.64
CA VAL A 25 -7.14 0.74 -5.27
C VAL A 25 -7.60 2.06 -5.88
N SER A 26 -7.48 3.13 -5.10
CA SER A 26 -7.72 4.48 -5.59
C SER A 26 -6.49 4.77 -6.42
N ILE A 27 -6.59 4.58 -7.73
CA ILE A 27 -5.50 4.77 -8.70
C ILE A 27 -5.24 6.28 -8.89
N LYS A 28 -5.09 7.01 -7.79
CA LYS A 28 -4.72 8.42 -7.68
C LYS A 28 -3.48 8.53 -6.79
N GLY A 29 -2.45 7.75 -7.14
CA GLY A 29 -1.12 7.88 -6.55
C GLY A 29 -0.26 8.83 -7.38
N THR A 30 0.71 9.46 -6.73
CA THR A 30 1.85 10.10 -7.40
C THR A 30 2.61 9.07 -8.25
N ARG A 31 3.41 9.52 -9.22
CA ARG A 31 4.27 8.65 -10.05
C ARG A 31 5.02 7.59 -9.23
N GLU A 32 5.57 7.99 -8.10
CA GLU A 32 6.35 7.12 -7.19
C GLU A 32 5.49 6.04 -6.54
N GLU A 33 4.26 6.39 -6.12
CA GLU A 33 3.30 5.42 -5.59
C GLU A 33 2.84 4.42 -6.65
N LEU A 34 2.64 4.84 -7.90
CA LEU A 34 2.28 3.93 -9.00
C LEU A 34 3.42 2.94 -9.29
N ILE A 35 4.67 3.39 -9.25
CA ILE A 35 5.84 2.51 -9.40
C ILE A 35 5.94 1.53 -8.22
N ALA A 36 5.73 2.01 -6.98
CA ALA A 36 5.74 1.16 -5.80
C ALA A 36 4.62 0.11 -5.82
N GLN A 37 3.43 0.46 -6.32
CA GLN A 37 2.32 -0.48 -6.48
C GLN A 37 2.62 -1.56 -7.53
N ILE A 38 3.27 -1.22 -8.64
CA ILE A 38 3.70 -2.20 -9.63
C ILE A 38 4.72 -3.17 -9.02
N ALA A 39 5.71 -2.65 -8.28
CA ALA A 39 6.71 -3.49 -7.62
C ALA A 39 6.08 -4.44 -6.59
N ALA A 40 5.14 -3.95 -5.77
CA ALA A 40 4.41 -4.79 -4.82
C ALA A 40 3.55 -5.86 -5.52
N LEU A 41 3.01 -5.55 -6.70
CA LEU A 41 2.23 -6.49 -7.50
C LEU A 41 3.12 -7.60 -8.09
N ASP A 42 4.29 -7.24 -8.60
CA ASP A 42 5.29 -8.18 -9.11
C ASP A 42 5.75 -9.13 -7.98
N GLU A 43 6.03 -8.58 -6.80
CA GLU A 43 6.45 -9.35 -5.62
C GLU A 43 5.34 -10.30 -5.12
N ALA A 44 4.08 -9.89 -5.17
CA ALA A 44 2.94 -10.73 -4.81
C ALA A 44 2.73 -11.90 -5.79
N TYR A 45 2.95 -11.67 -7.09
CA TYR A 45 2.90 -12.71 -8.12
C TYR A 45 4.08 -13.68 -7.99
N GLU A 46 5.30 -13.18 -7.78
CA GLU A 46 6.47 -14.05 -7.53
C GLU A 46 6.32 -14.89 -6.26
N ALA A 47 5.66 -14.34 -5.24
CA ALA A 47 5.33 -15.08 -4.01
C ALA A 47 4.21 -16.12 -4.20
N GLY A 48 3.55 -16.17 -5.36
CA GLY A 48 2.41 -17.05 -5.63
C GLY A 48 1.14 -16.67 -4.86
N ASN A 49 1.07 -15.44 -4.35
CA ASN A 49 -0.10 -14.91 -3.63
C ASN A 49 -1.13 -14.27 -4.58
N LEU A 50 -0.84 -14.24 -5.88
CA LEU A 50 -1.66 -13.62 -6.91
C LEU A 50 -1.71 -14.53 -8.14
N ASP A 51 -2.91 -14.75 -8.68
CA ASP A 51 -3.07 -15.49 -9.93
C ASP A 51 -2.61 -14.66 -11.13
N GLU A 52 -2.17 -15.33 -12.18
CA GLU A 52 -1.65 -14.68 -13.40
C GLU A 52 -2.67 -13.75 -14.06
N GLU A 53 -3.94 -14.15 -14.08
CA GLU A 53 -5.03 -13.31 -14.63
C GLU A 53 -5.25 -12.03 -13.79
N GLU A 54 -5.18 -12.16 -12.46
CA GLU A 54 -5.31 -11.03 -11.53
C GLU A 54 -4.10 -10.09 -11.61
N TYR A 55 -2.91 -10.67 -11.76
CA TYR A 55 -1.65 -9.95 -11.96
C TYR A 55 -1.70 -9.11 -13.23
N GLU A 56 -2.02 -9.71 -14.38
CA GLU A 56 -2.06 -8.99 -15.64
C GLU A 56 -3.08 -7.85 -15.61
N THR A 57 -4.27 -8.11 -15.07
CA THR A 57 -5.34 -7.11 -14.97
C THR A 57 -4.91 -5.90 -14.13
N GLN A 58 -4.33 -6.14 -12.95
CA GLN A 58 -3.88 -5.07 -12.07
C GLN A 58 -2.66 -4.32 -12.64
N ARG A 59 -1.72 -5.05 -13.24
CA ARG A 59 -0.53 -4.46 -13.86
C ARG A 59 -0.88 -3.56 -15.04
N GLN A 60 -1.83 -3.97 -15.87
CA GLN A 60 -2.33 -3.17 -16.99
C GLN A 60 -2.96 -1.86 -16.47
N ALA A 61 -3.81 -1.94 -15.44
CA ALA A 61 -4.47 -0.78 -14.85
C ALA A 61 -3.47 0.24 -14.26
N LEU A 62 -2.44 -0.24 -13.55
CA LEU A 62 -1.38 0.60 -12.99
C LEU A 62 -0.55 1.26 -14.09
N LYS A 63 -0.21 0.50 -15.14
CA LYS A 63 0.55 1.02 -16.29
C LYS A 63 -0.22 2.08 -17.07
N ASP A 64 -1.53 1.91 -17.25
CA ASP A 64 -2.40 2.91 -17.90
C ASP A 64 -2.57 4.17 -17.06
N ALA A 65 -2.63 4.05 -15.73
CA ALA A 65 -2.65 5.19 -14.84
C ALA A 65 -1.32 5.95 -14.84
N LEU A 66 -0.21 5.22 -14.82
CA LEU A 66 1.12 5.78 -14.93
C LEU A 66 1.28 6.54 -16.26
N ARG A 67 0.83 5.94 -17.37
CA ARG A 67 0.81 6.60 -18.69
C ARG A 67 -0.03 7.87 -18.71
N ARG A 68 -1.19 7.88 -18.06
CA ARG A 68 -2.05 9.07 -17.93
C ARG A 68 -1.40 10.17 -17.08
N HIS A 69 -0.61 9.82 -16.08
CA HIS A 69 0.11 10.79 -15.24
C HIS A 69 1.24 11.51 -16.00
N PHE A 70 1.83 10.88 -17.02
CA PHE A 70 2.89 11.49 -17.83
C PHE A 70 2.40 12.35 -19.00
N LYS A 71 1.08 12.44 -19.24
CA LYS A 71 0.47 13.18 -20.35
C LYS A 71 -0.04 14.53 -19.87
#